data_AF-A0A962XJH8-F1
#
_entry.id   AF-A0A962XJH8-F1
#
_cell.length_a   1.000
_cell.length_b   1.000
_cell.length_c   1.000
_cell.angle_alpha   90.00
_cell.angle_beta   90.00
_cell.angle_gamma   90.00
#
_symmetry.space_group_name_H-M   'P 1'
#
loop_
_entity.id
_entity.type
_entity.pdbx_description
1 polymer ?
#
loop_
_entity_poly.entity_id
_entity_poly.type
_entity_poly.pdbx_seq_one_letter_code
_entity_poly.pdbx_strand_id
1 'polypeptide(L)'
;MTARTLRQQNRCFRGTGGVSAENQALGFAPAFLDTITHQIYRACFADGRPAPMHLLEGLPPAVVAARDAAGRVTALKPTVLAGFVREEQFYTREQAAAHIRH
;
A
#
# COMPACT_ATOMS: atom_id res chain seq x y z
N MET A 1 -6.63 -7.81 3.57
CA MET A 1 -5.65 -6.98 4.31
C MET A 1 -6.36 -5.93 5.17
N THR A 2 -5.85 -5.55 6.35
CA THR A 2 -6.46 -4.52 7.24
C THR A 2 -5.45 -3.45 7.67
N ALA A 3 -5.92 -2.36 8.29
CA ALA A 3 -5.03 -1.35 8.89
C ALA A 3 -4.08 -1.95 9.96
N ARG A 4 -4.54 -2.96 10.71
CA ARG A 4 -3.70 -3.70 11.68
C ARG A 4 -2.56 -4.44 10.96
N THR A 5 -2.86 -5.06 9.82
CA THR A 5 -1.88 -5.75 8.98
C THR A 5 -0.83 -4.77 8.45
N LEU A 6 -1.25 -3.60 7.92
CA LEU A 6 -0.31 -2.57 7.46
C LEU A 6 0.63 -2.08 8.57
N ARG A 7 0.09 -1.86 9.78
CA ARG A 7 0.92 -1.51 10.95
C ARG A 7 1.92 -2.60 11.30
N GLN A 8 1.53 -3.87 11.17
CA GLN A 8 2.45 -4.99 11.40
C GLN A 8 3.55 -5.06 10.34
N GLN A 9 3.21 -4.89 9.06
CA GLN A 9 4.19 -4.82 7.98
C GLN A 9 5.18 -3.65 8.19
N ASN A 10 4.70 -2.46 8.56
CA ASN A 10 5.59 -1.34 8.89
C ASN A 10 6.58 -1.66 10.01
N ARG A 11 6.18 -2.46 11.01
CA ARG A 11 7.10 -2.90 12.07
C ARG A 11 8.16 -3.88 11.56
N CYS A 12 7.78 -4.82 10.68
CA CYS A 12 8.69 -5.80 10.12
C CYS A 12 9.74 -5.16 9.18
N PHE A 13 9.36 -4.12 8.45
CA PHE A 13 10.24 -3.43 7.49
C PHE A 13 10.88 -2.14 8.03
N ARG A 14 10.74 -1.86 9.33
CA ARG A 14 11.26 -0.62 9.93
C ARG A 14 12.77 -0.50 9.71
N GLY A 15 13.22 0.68 9.28
CA GLY A 15 14.62 0.93 8.94
C GLY A 15 15.05 0.39 7.57
N THR A 16 14.10 0.10 6.69
CA THR A 16 14.36 -0.34 5.31
C THR A 16 13.43 0.38 4.34
N GLY A 17 13.72 0.29 3.04
CA GLY A 17 12.83 0.79 1.99
C GLY A 17 11.47 0.13 1.87
N GLY A 18 11.15 -0.86 2.71
CA GLY A 18 9.79 -1.43 2.79
C GLY A 18 8.79 -0.53 3.52
N VAL A 19 9.17 0.66 3.98
CA VAL A 19 8.32 1.64 4.68
C VAL A 19 8.25 2.95 3.89
N SER A 20 7.05 3.53 3.75
CA SER A 20 6.82 4.73 2.94
C SER A 20 7.73 5.91 3.31
N ALA A 21 7.88 6.20 4.61
CA ALA A 21 8.74 7.30 5.07
C ALA A 21 10.23 7.10 4.74
N GLU A 22 10.66 5.85 4.58
CA GLU A 22 12.07 5.49 4.35
C GLU A 22 12.42 5.43 2.85
N ASN A 23 11.43 5.37 1.96
CA ASN A 23 11.64 5.22 0.51
C ASN A 23 11.05 6.35 -0.34
N GLN A 24 10.29 7.27 0.27
CA GLN A 24 9.62 8.37 -0.44
C GLN A 24 10.60 9.23 -1.24
N ALA A 25 11.78 9.53 -0.68
CA ALA A 25 12.81 10.33 -1.34
C ALA A 25 13.41 9.65 -2.60
N LEU A 26 13.19 8.33 -2.76
CA LEU A 26 13.69 7.55 -3.89
C LEU A 26 12.63 7.37 -5.00
N GLY A 27 11.54 8.13 -4.94
CA GLY A 27 10.48 8.11 -5.96
C GLY A 27 9.48 6.96 -5.83
N PHE A 28 9.52 6.20 -4.74
CA PHE A 28 8.50 5.19 -4.45
C PHE A 28 7.21 5.85 -3.94
N ALA A 29 6.10 5.60 -4.62
CA ALA A 29 4.77 5.99 -4.16
C ALA A 29 4.05 4.77 -3.57
N PRO A 30 3.42 4.87 -2.39
CA PRO A 30 2.70 3.74 -1.79
C PRO A 30 1.55 3.27 -2.70
N ALA A 31 1.45 1.95 -2.88
CA ALA A 31 0.47 1.35 -3.76
C ALA A 31 0.02 -0.03 -3.27
N PHE A 32 -1.00 -0.55 -3.94
CA PHE A 32 -1.57 -1.87 -3.73
C PHE A 32 -1.66 -2.59 -5.07
N LEU A 33 -1.39 -3.90 -5.08
CA LEU A 33 -1.56 -4.76 -6.25
C LEU A 33 -2.64 -5.77 -5.95
N ASP A 34 -3.66 -5.89 -6.80
CA ASP A 34 -4.54 -7.05 -6.79
C ASP A 34 -3.89 -8.18 -7.60
N THR A 35 -3.53 -9.28 -6.94
CA THR A 35 -2.75 -10.37 -7.56
C THR A 35 -3.54 -11.19 -8.57
N ILE A 36 -4.87 -11.05 -8.61
CA ILE A 36 -5.71 -11.76 -9.59
C ILE A 36 -5.84 -10.95 -10.88
N THR A 37 -6.11 -9.65 -10.76
CA THR A 37 -6.33 -8.77 -11.92
C THR A 37 -5.04 -8.09 -12.41
N HIS A 38 -3.97 -8.17 -11.61
CA HIS A 38 -2.72 -7.45 -11.80
C HIS A 38 -2.87 -5.92 -11.84
N GLN A 39 -4.01 -5.39 -11.39
CA GLN A 39 -4.25 -3.95 -11.35
C GLN A 39 -3.53 -3.31 -10.15
N ILE A 40 -2.86 -2.19 -10.43
CA ILE A 40 -2.16 -1.39 -9.42
C ILE A 40 -3.06 -0.22 -9.01
N TYR A 41 -3.25 -0.09 -7.70
CA TYR A 41 -4.03 0.97 -7.08
C TYR A 41 -3.09 1.81 -6.21
N ARG A 42 -2.85 3.08 -6.60
CA ARG A 42 -2.07 4.01 -5.77
C ARG A 42 -2.80 4.28 -4.46
N ALA A 43 -2.06 4.40 -3.36
CA ALA A 43 -2.64 4.82 -2.10
C ALA A 43 -3.08 6.29 -2.23
N CYS A 44 -4.32 6.56 -1.86
CA CYS A 44 -4.88 7.89 -1.86
C CYS A 44 -5.74 8.11 -0.61
N PHE A 45 -5.92 9.38 -0.26
CA PHE A 45 -6.93 9.82 0.69
C PHE A 45 -8.34 9.52 0.13
N ALA A 46 -9.36 9.59 0.99
CA ALA A 46 -10.75 9.38 0.60
C ALA A 46 -11.23 10.31 -0.54
N ASP A 47 -10.59 11.48 -0.70
CA ASP A 47 -10.87 12.46 -1.75
C ASP A 47 -10.10 12.20 -3.06
N GLY A 48 -9.34 11.11 -3.15
CA GLY A 48 -8.58 10.70 -4.32
C GLY A 48 -7.18 11.33 -4.43
N ARG A 49 -6.80 12.28 -3.56
CA ARG A 49 -5.43 12.83 -3.57
C ARG A 49 -4.41 11.75 -3.19
N PRO A 50 -3.23 11.68 -3.83
CA PRO A 50 -2.19 10.73 -3.48
C PRO A 50 -1.79 10.81 -1.99
N ALA A 51 -1.68 9.66 -1.35
CA ALA A 51 -1.29 9.57 0.05
C ALA A 51 0.22 9.29 0.19
N PRO A 52 0.92 9.92 1.15
CA PRO A 52 2.33 9.66 1.40
C PRO A 52 2.57 8.32 2.12
N MET A 53 1.50 7.61 2.51
CA MET A 53 1.55 6.31 3.18
C MET A 53 0.41 5.41 2.72
N HIS A 54 0.50 4.11 3.03
CA HIS A 54 -0.59 3.17 2.75
C HIS A 54 -1.85 3.53 3.55
N LEU A 55 -2.85 4.02 2.83
CA LEU A 55 -4.21 4.29 3.31
C LEU A 55 -5.21 3.37 2.60
N LEU A 56 -6.30 3.02 3.27
CA LEU A 56 -7.33 2.14 2.71
C LEU A 56 -8.50 2.92 2.12
N GLU A 57 -8.68 4.17 2.56
CA GLU A 57 -9.91 4.94 2.39
C GLU A 57 -10.18 5.32 0.93
N GLY A 58 -9.14 5.61 0.14
CA GLY A 58 -9.28 6.00 -1.26
C GLY A 58 -9.39 4.84 -2.25
N LEU A 59 -9.38 3.59 -1.77
CA LEU A 59 -9.41 2.43 -2.66
C LEU A 59 -10.81 2.16 -3.24
N PRO A 60 -10.89 1.75 -4.52
CA PRO A 60 -12.16 1.50 -5.16
C PRO A 60 -12.86 0.26 -4.59
N PRO A 61 -14.19 0.18 -4.69
CA PRO A 61 -14.96 -0.97 -4.17
C PRO A 61 -14.48 -2.33 -4.70
N ALA A 62 -13.91 -2.37 -5.91
CA ALA A 62 -13.38 -3.57 -6.54
C ALA A 62 -12.36 -4.34 -5.67
N VAL A 63 -11.62 -3.66 -4.78
CA VAL A 63 -10.61 -4.29 -3.92
C VAL A 63 -10.97 -4.28 -2.42
N VAL A 64 -12.10 -3.66 -2.07
CA VAL A 64 -12.60 -3.58 -0.69
C VAL A 64 -13.37 -4.86 -0.35
N ALA A 65 -13.08 -5.44 0.82
CA ALA A 65 -13.77 -6.61 1.34
C ALA A 65 -14.79 -6.26 2.44
N ALA A 66 -14.52 -5.24 3.25
CA ALA A 66 -15.42 -4.82 4.32
C ALA A 66 -15.32 -3.32 4.62
N ARG A 67 -16.45 -2.78 5.08
CA ARG A 67 -16.58 -1.40 5.60
C ARG A 67 -17.23 -1.44 6.98
N ASP A 68 -16.95 -0.44 7.81
CA ASP A 68 -17.67 -0.24 9.08
C ASP A 68 -19.04 0.44 8.85
N ALA A 69 -19.81 0.62 9.92
CA ALA A 69 -21.13 1.26 9.88
C ALA A 69 -21.08 2.73 9.39
N ALA A 70 -19.93 3.39 9.47
CA ALA A 70 -19.70 4.74 8.96
C ALA A 70 -19.21 4.75 7.49
N GLY A 71 -19.14 3.58 6.85
CA GLY A 71 -18.69 3.42 5.46
C GLY A 71 -17.17 3.43 5.27
N ARG A 72 -16.38 3.46 6.36
CA ARG A 72 -14.91 3.46 6.27
C ARG A 72 -14.39 2.07 5.92
N VAL A 73 -13.39 2.00 5.06
CA VAL A 73 -12.77 0.73 4.66
C VAL A 73 -12.03 0.12 5.85
N THR A 74 -12.43 -1.09 6.26
CA THR A 74 -11.79 -1.83 7.37
C THR A 74 -10.94 -2.99 6.88
N ALA A 75 -11.29 -3.55 5.71
CA ALA A 75 -10.54 -4.63 5.10
C ALA A 75 -10.57 -4.58 3.57
N LEU A 76 -9.45 -4.95 2.96
CA LEU A 76 -9.32 -5.28 1.54
C LEU A 76 -9.38 -6.78 1.31
N LYS A 77 -9.66 -7.19 0.07
CA LYS A 77 -9.62 -8.57 -0.39
C LYS A 77 -8.28 -9.24 -0.05
N PRO A 78 -8.25 -10.58 0.15
CA PRO A 78 -7.02 -11.31 0.48
C PRO A 78 -6.01 -11.33 -0.68
N THR A 79 -6.47 -11.08 -1.91
CA THR A 79 -5.64 -10.99 -3.13
C THR A 79 -4.84 -9.69 -3.21
N VAL A 80 -5.10 -8.72 -2.32
CA VAL A 80 -4.46 -7.41 -2.38
C VAL A 80 -3.18 -7.40 -1.55
N LEU A 81 -2.07 -7.09 -2.21
CA LEU A 81 -0.75 -6.90 -1.62
C LEU A 81 -0.41 -5.42 -1.45
N ALA A 82 0.25 -5.06 -0.35
CA ALA A 82 0.79 -3.73 -0.13
C ALA A 82 2.23 -3.64 -0.66
N GLY A 83 2.52 -2.58 -1.40
CA GLY A 83 3.84 -2.33 -1.97
C GLY A 83 3.96 -0.89 -2.43
N PHE A 84 4.73 -0.67 -3.49
CA PHE A 84 5.02 0.65 -4.01
C PHE A 84 4.95 0.63 -5.53
N VAL A 85 4.69 1.78 -6.14
CA VAL A 85 4.91 2.01 -7.55
C VAL A 85 6.09 2.96 -7.72
N ARG A 86 6.98 2.62 -8.64
CA ARG A 86 8.07 3.47 -9.10
C ARG A 86 8.23 3.23 -10.60
N GLU A 87 8.30 4.30 -11.39
CA GLU A 87 8.43 4.20 -12.84
C GLU A 87 7.39 3.24 -13.46
N GLU A 88 6.13 3.35 -12.99
CA GLU A 88 4.97 2.52 -13.42
C GLU A 88 5.02 1.03 -13.04
N GLN A 89 6.14 0.55 -12.49
CA GLN A 89 6.30 -0.81 -12.03
C GLN A 89 5.91 -0.96 -10.55
N PHE A 90 5.23 -2.06 -10.22
CA PHE A 90 4.95 -2.42 -8.83
C PHE A 90 6.15 -3.13 -8.20
N TYR A 91 6.44 -2.75 -6.95
CA TYR A 91 7.45 -3.33 -6.07
C TYR A 91 6.81 -3.77 -4.77
N THR A 92 7.07 -5.00 -4.33
CA THR A 92 6.69 -5.43 -2.97
C THR A 92 7.50 -4.66 -1.92
N ARG A 93 7.10 -4.76 -0.65
CA ARG A 93 7.87 -4.17 0.45
C ARG A 93 9.27 -4.77 0.56
N GLU A 94 9.43 -6.07 0.28
CA GLU A 94 10.70 -6.77 0.24
C GLU A 94 11.59 -6.25 -0.90
N GLN A 95 11.03 -6.06 -2.10
CA GLN A 95 11.76 -5.51 -3.24
C GLN A 95 12.18 -4.06 -2.99
N ALA A 96 11.29 -3.24 -2.43
CA ALA A 96 11.62 -1.87 -2.05
C ALA A 96 12.68 -1.81 -0.94
N ALA A 97 12.62 -2.72 0.05
CA ALA A 97 13.64 -2.85 1.08
C ALA A 97 15.02 -3.24 0.50
N ALA A 98 15.04 -4.17 -0.46
CA ALA A 98 16.26 -4.60 -1.13
C ALA A 98 16.87 -3.49 -2.01
N HIS A 99 16.06 -2.57 -2.54
CA HIS A 99 16.52 -1.42 -3.32
C HIS A 99 17.25 -0.35 -2.49
N ILE A 100 17.06 -0.31 -1.17
CA ILE A 100 17.75 0.61 -0.25
C ILE A 100 18.86 -0.11 0.52
N ARG A 101 19.64 -0.96 -0.16
CA ARG A 101 20.87 -1.47 0.45
C ARG A 101 21.98 -0.41 0.31
N HIS A 102 22.32 0.19 1.44
CA HIS A 102 23.48 1.05 1.68
C HIS A 102 24.79 0.40 1.23
#